data_AF-A0A2L2WX31-F1
#
_entry.id   AF-A0A2L2WX31-F1
#
_cell.length_a   1.000
_cell.length_b   1.000
_cell.length_c   1.000
_cell.angle_alpha   90.00
_cell.angle_beta   90.00
_cell.angle_gamma   90.00
#
_symmetry.space_group_name_H-M   'P 1'
#
loop_
_entity.id
_entity.type
_entity.pdbx_description
1 polymer ?
#
loop_
_entity_poly.entity_id
_entity_poly.type
_entity_poly.pdbx_seq_one_letter_code
_entity_poly.pdbx_strand_id
1 'polypeptide(L)'
;MKHAEFKAIARQHQIDFKVNDPEINIAADRFPIRTIRKNGKKYKIEVKSSLTWKDCRDEHNLYRIFFSGFRKEITEEVDKEASLTKGQMVTNLLRSEHIPYNVFFPMRHDLDGTARLFNRILGEERIATISQILVEHNPGGLKDGTSFDVYIEYAPMGANPGEKGGIGIEVKYTEKEYLIKHGTKEWEETHNASGIHLADNYSNPSNACGWFKPEFIADVPFEDKERMTSHVTANRYRQIWRNHILGASMILGLCENQDDKLTEFTSLTVYPKGNGHFSEIWGEYESKLTPAGLQTFKHITYEDLFPLMQECLNEANIPNLNEWMDYLNRRYIIK
;
A
#
# COMPACT_ATOMS: atom_id res chain seq x y z
N MET A 1 -5.10 -20.30 5.86
CA MET A 1 -5.90 -20.39 4.61
C MET A 1 -4.96 -20.11 3.46
N LYS A 2 -4.99 -20.87 2.37
CA LYS A 2 -4.11 -20.57 1.22
C LYS A 2 -4.53 -19.25 0.58
N HIS A 3 -3.57 -18.47 0.06
CA HIS A 3 -3.90 -17.18 -0.58
C HIS A 3 -4.94 -17.30 -1.72
N ALA A 4 -4.94 -18.40 -2.47
CA ALA A 4 -5.93 -18.62 -3.54
C ALA A 4 -7.36 -18.77 -3.01
N GLU A 5 -7.53 -19.43 -1.85
CA GLU A 5 -8.82 -19.58 -1.17
C GLU A 5 -9.29 -18.21 -0.67
N PHE A 6 -8.40 -17.48 0.00
CA PHE A 6 -8.68 -16.12 0.47
C PHE A 6 -9.13 -15.21 -0.67
N LYS A 7 -8.42 -15.22 -1.80
CA LYS A 7 -8.75 -14.40 -2.97
C LYS A 7 -10.11 -14.75 -3.57
N ALA A 8 -10.54 -16.01 -3.50
CA ALA A 8 -11.87 -16.41 -3.95
C ALA A 8 -12.96 -15.88 -3.01
N ILE A 9 -12.77 -15.98 -1.70
CA ILE A 9 -13.70 -15.45 -0.69
C ILE A 9 -13.77 -13.93 -0.78
N ALA A 10 -12.62 -13.25 -0.83
CA ALA A 10 -12.55 -11.80 -1.02
C ALA A 10 -13.30 -11.35 -2.27
N ARG A 11 -13.15 -12.07 -3.40
CA ARG A 11 -13.90 -11.78 -4.62
C ARG A 11 -15.39 -11.88 -4.41
N GLN A 12 -15.86 -12.95 -3.77
CA GLN A 12 -17.30 -13.12 -3.51
C GLN A 12 -17.82 -12.02 -2.59
N HIS A 13 -17.10 -11.73 -1.50
CA HIS A 13 -17.42 -10.63 -0.59
C HIS A 13 -17.54 -9.29 -1.31
N GLN A 14 -16.61 -8.96 -2.22
CA GLN A 14 -16.69 -7.73 -3.03
C GLN A 14 -17.86 -7.71 -4.01
N ILE A 15 -18.27 -8.86 -4.54
CA ILE A 15 -19.48 -8.98 -5.38
C ILE A 15 -20.72 -8.73 -4.53
N ASP A 16 -20.79 -9.36 -3.35
CA ASP A 16 -21.93 -9.22 -2.44
C ASP A 16 -22.07 -7.78 -1.94
N PHE A 17 -20.94 -7.12 -1.62
CA PHE A 17 -20.90 -5.70 -1.30
C PHE A 17 -21.44 -4.86 -2.47
N LYS A 18 -20.95 -5.08 -3.70
CA LYS A 18 -21.42 -4.34 -4.88
C LYS A 18 -22.94 -4.41 -5.06
N VAL A 19 -23.52 -5.57 -4.80
CA VAL A 19 -24.94 -5.86 -5.06
C VAL A 19 -25.85 -5.40 -3.92
N ASN A 20 -25.43 -5.63 -2.67
CA ASN A 20 -26.33 -5.50 -1.52
C ASN A 20 -26.05 -4.26 -0.67
N ASP A 21 -24.89 -3.61 -0.83
CA ASP A 21 -24.50 -2.48 0.01
C ASP A 21 -25.12 -1.18 -0.47
N PRO A 22 -25.72 -0.35 0.41
CA PRO A 22 -26.34 0.92 0.02
C PRO A 22 -25.36 1.91 -0.62
N GLU A 23 -24.07 1.79 -0.35
CA GLU A 23 -23.04 2.64 -0.95
C GLU A 23 -22.94 2.46 -2.48
N ILE A 24 -23.12 1.23 -2.96
CA ILE A 24 -23.00 0.88 -4.38
C ILE A 24 -24.35 0.48 -4.97
N ASN A 25 -24.99 -0.57 -4.45
CA ASN A 25 -26.30 -1.08 -4.82
C ASN A 25 -26.50 -1.24 -6.35
N ILE A 26 -25.58 -1.96 -7.00
CA ILE A 26 -25.63 -2.23 -8.45
C ILE A 26 -25.94 -3.70 -8.71
N ALA A 27 -26.96 -3.94 -9.54
CA ALA A 27 -27.45 -5.28 -9.88
C ALA A 27 -26.34 -6.26 -10.28
N ALA A 28 -26.51 -7.53 -9.89
CA ALA A 28 -25.49 -8.57 -10.01
C ALA A 28 -25.06 -8.87 -11.47
N ASP A 29 -25.96 -8.66 -12.43
CA ASP A 29 -25.75 -8.85 -13.87
C ASP A 29 -25.04 -7.67 -14.55
N ARG A 30 -24.80 -6.57 -13.81
CA ARG A 30 -24.07 -5.39 -14.31
C ARG A 30 -22.60 -5.48 -13.95
N PHE A 31 -21.78 -5.79 -14.95
CA PHE A 31 -20.33 -5.86 -14.83
C PHE A 31 -19.66 -5.71 -16.21
N PRO A 32 -18.40 -5.27 -16.26
CA PRO A 32 -17.63 -5.27 -17.50
C PRO A 32 -17.20 -6.69 -17.89
N ILE A 33 -17.17 -6.94 -19.20
CA ILE A 33 -16.57 -8.16 -19.79
C ILE A 33 -15.20 -7.80 -20.35
N ARG A 34 -14.14 -8.37 -19.77
CA ARG A 34 -12.78 -8.21 -20.28
C ARG A 34 -12.46 -9.29 -21.30
N THR A 35 -11.79 -8.89 -22.36
CA THR A 35 -11.20 -9.82 -23.32
C THR A 35 -9.74 -10.04 -22.94
N ILE A 36 -9.35 -11.29 -22.72
CA ILE A 36 -7.94 -11.67 -22.62
C ILE A 36 -7.53 -12.53 -23.80
N ARG A 37 -6.27 -12.41 -24.24
CA ARG A 37 -5.66 -13.31 -25.22
C ARG A 37 -4.60 -14.15 -24.51
N LYS A 38 -4.70 -15.48 -24.63
CA LYS A 38 -3.71 -16.41 -24.08
C LYS A 38 -3.47 -17.52 -25.10
N ASN A 39 -2.21 -17.73 -25.48
CA ASN A 39 -1.78 -18.72 -26.47
C ASN A 39 -2.58 -18.62 -27.79
N GLY A 40 -2.74 -17.40 -28.32
CA GLY A 40 -3.51 -17.13 -29.55
C GLY A 40 -5.04 -17.24 -29.41
N LYS A 41 -5.57 -17.74 -28.29
CA LYS A 41 -7.02 -17.86 -28.04
C LYS A 41 -7.56 -16.64 -27.29
N LYS A 42 -8.76 -16.21 -27.67
CA LYS A 42 -9.50 -15.10 -27.05
C LYS A 42 -10.50 -15.66 -26.02
N TYR A 43 -10.42 -15.19 -24.78
CA TYR A 43 -11.35 -15.53 -23.70
C TYR A 43 -12.08 -14.27 -23.26
N LYS A 44 -13.39 -14.40 -23.02
CA LYS A 44 -14.21 -13.37 -22.38
C LYS A 44 -14.33 -13.70 -20.90
N ILE A 45 -14.01 -12.74 -20.04
CA ILE A 45 -14.05 -12.89 -18.59
C ILE A 45 -15.02 -11.85 -18.05
N GLU A 46 -16.05 -12.33 -17.36
CA GLU A 46 -16.95 -11.50 -16.57
C GLU A 46 -16.23 -11.04 -15.31
N VAL A 47 -16.10 -9.72 -15.13
CA VAL A 47 -15.44 -9.16 -13.94
C VAL A 47 -16.51 -8.71 -12.96
N LYS A 48 -17.21 -9.69 -12.36
CA LYS A 48 -18.41 -9.46 -11.55
C LYS A 48 -18.19 -8.53 -10.35
N SER A 49 -16.98 -8.48 -9.82
CA SER A 49 -16.57 -7.58 -8.75
C SER A 49 -16.28 -6.14 -9.23
N SER A 50 -16.49 -5.81 -10.50
CA SER A 50 -16.23 -4.48 -11.03
C SER A 50 -17.50 -3.78 -11.50
N LEU A 51 -17.48 -2.46 -11.41
CA LEU A 51 -18.49 -1.56 -11.95
C LEU A 51 -18.21 -1.27 -13.42
N THR A 52 -19.26 -1.04 -14.20
CA THR A 52 -19.09 -0.40 -15.51
C THR A 52 -18.72 1.07 -15.30
N TRP A 53 -18.20 1.75 -16.33
CA TRP A 53 -17.93 3.19 -16.21
C TRP A 53 -19.18 4.02 -15.90
N LYS A 54 -20.34 3.59 -16.41
CA LYS A 54 -21.62 4.23 -16.10
C LYS A 54 -22.04 3.99 -14.64
N ASP A 55 -21.77 2.78 -14.14
CA ASP A 55 -22.20 2.34 -12.80
C ASP A 55 -21.23 2.71 -11.68
N CYS A 56 -20.00 3.12 -12.02
CA CYS A 56 -19.06 3.57 -10.99
C CYS A 56 -19.38 4.96 -10.46
N ARG A 57 -20.30 5.70 -11.09
CA ARG A 57 -20.72 7.03 -10.68
C ARG A 57 -22.15 7.03 -10.15
N ASP A 58 -22.41 7.90 -9.18
CA ASP A 58 -23.74 8.20 -8.70
C ASP A 58 -24.44 9.29 -9.52
N GLU A 59 -25.66 9.63 -9.14
CA GLU A 59 -26.48 10.65 -9.80
C GLU A 59 -25.87 12.07 -9.74
N HIS A 60 -24.93 12.30 -8.83
CA HIS A 60 -24.15 13.53 -8.71
C HIS A 60 -22.79 13.43 -9.42
N ASN A 61 -22.59 12.38 -10.21
CA ASN A 61 -21.36 12.08 -10.93
C ASN A 61 -20.16 11.80 -9.98
N LEU A 62 -20.40 11.37 -8.74
CA LEU A 62 -19.36 11.04 -7.77
C LEU A 62 -19.08 9.52 -7.75
N TYR A 63 -17.85 9.10 -7.45
CA TYR A 63 -17.48 7.68 -7.55
C TYR A 63 -18.05 6.84 -6.38
N ARG A 64 -18.92 5.88 -6.69
CA ARG A 64 -19.59 4.98 -5.71
C ARG A 64 -18.66 4.08 -4.91
N ILE A 65 -17.41 3.92 -5.36
CA ILE A 65 -16.43 3.09 -4.64
C ILE A 65 -15.99 3.73 -3.32
N PHE A 66 -16.22 5.04 -3.15
CA PHE A 66 -15.88 5.77 -1.93
C PHE A 66 -17.08 5.93 -1.00
N PHE A 67 -16.82 5.89 0.30
CA PHE A 67 -17.82 6.10 1.34
C PHE A 67 -18.55 7.43 1.15
N SER A 68 -19.89 7.39 1.15
CA SER A 68 -20.77 8.53 0.89
C SER A 68 -20.45 9.77 1.73
N GLY A 69 -20.04 9.60 2.99
CA GLY A 69 -19.66 10.71 3.89
C GLY A 69 -18.45 11.54 3.41
N PHE A 70 -17.54 10.96 2.63
CA PHE A 70 -16.35 11.64 2.09
C PHE A 70 -16.27 11.60 0.55
N ARG A 71 -17.27 11.02 -0.11
CA ARG A 71 -17.24 10.68 -1.54
C ARG A 71 -16.97 11.88 -2.43
N LYS A 72 -17.56 13.03 -2.10
CA LYS A 72 -17.38 14.27 -2.86
C LYS A 72 -15.92 14.72 -2.82
N GLU A 73 -15.36 14.90 -1.62
CA GLU A 73 -13.98 15.36 -1.42
C GLU A 73 -12.98 14.41 -2.08
N ILE A 74 -13.18 13.10 -1.92
CA ILE A 74 -12.31 12.10 -2.54
C ILE A 74 -12.44 12.11 -4.06
N THR A 75 -13.66 12.25 -4.60
CA THR A 75 -13.87 12.33 -6.06
C THR A 75 -13.16 13.56 -6.63
N GLU A 76 -13.28 14.71 -5.97
CA GLU A 76 -12.61 15.94 -6.37
C GLU A 76 -11.08 15.77 -6.34
N GLU A 77 -10.53 15.13 -5.30
CA GLU A 77 -9.09 14.81 -5.23
C GLU A 77 -8.65 13.90 -6.38
N VAL A 78 -9.33 12.79 -6.58
CA VAL A 78 -9.05 11.82 -7.65
C VAL A 78 -9.15 12.45 -9.04
N ASP A 79 -10.06 13.41 -9.23
CA ASP A 79 -10.26 14.07 -10.52
C ASP A 79 -9.24 15.17 -10.81
N LYS A 80 -8.43 15.64 -9.84
CA LYS A 80 -7.33 16.60 -10.07
C LYS A 80 -6.24 16.08 -11.00
N GLU A 81 -5.88 14.81 -10.89
CA GLU A 81 -4.76 14.25 -11.65
C GLU A 81 -5.22 13.34 -12.79
N ALA A 82 -4.63 13.53 -13.98
CA ALA A 82 -4.87 12.65 -15.11
C ALA A 82 -4.07 11.35 -14.97
N SER A 83 -4.67 10.33 -14.36
CA SER A 83 -4.07 8.99 -14.25
C SER A 83 -4.60 8.01 -15.29
N LEU A 84 -3.68 7.28 -15.95
CA LEU A 84 -4.00 6.20 -16.89
C LEU A 84 -4.68 5.00 -16.20
N THR A 85 -4.47 4.83 -14.90
CA THR A 85 -5.04 3.73 -14.10
C THR A 85 -6.31 4.13 -13.35
N LYS A 86 -6.67 5.43 -13.35
CA LYS A 86 -7.89 5.97 -12.71
C LYS A 86 -9.13 5.12 -12.97
N GLY A 87 -9.34 4.74 -14.23
CA GLY A 87 -10.48 3.92 -14.63
C GLY A 87 -10.53 2.58 -13.88
N GLN A 88 -9.40 1.92 -13.66
CA GLN A 88 -9.35 0.66 -12.90
C GLN A 88 -9.51 0.89 -11.41
N MET A 89 -8.91 1.95 -10.86
CA MET A 89 -9.02 2.32 -9.45
C MET A 89 -10.48 2.52 -9.04
N VAL A 90 -11.25 3.29 -9.82
CA VAL A 90 -12.63 3.66 -9.44
C VAL A 90 -13.69 2.62 -9.84
N THR A 91 -13.32 1.60 -10.62
CA THR A 91 -14.28 0.57 -11.09
C THR A 91 -14.03 -0.80 -10.47
N ASN A 92 -12.81 -1.11 -10.03
CA ASN A 92 -12.46 -2.44 -9.57
C ASN A 92 -12.39 -2.54 -8.05
N LEU A 93 -13.43 -3.12 -7.45
CA LEU A 93 -13.58 -3.26 -6.01
C LEU A 93 -12.56 -4.21 -5.37
N LEU A 94 -11.84 -5.02 -6.16
CA LEU A 94 -10.83 -5.96 -5.67
C LEU A 94 -9.41 -5.41 -5.61
N ARG A 95 -9.20 -4.22 -6.15
CA ARG A 95 -7.90 -3.59 -6.33
C ARG A 95 -7.54 -2.72 -5.14
N SER A 96 -6.30 -2.71 -4.68
CA SER A 96 -5.97 -1.93 -3.48
C SER A 96 -5.91 -0.42 -3.72
N GLU A 97 -5.80 0.07 -4.96
CA GLU A 97 -5.54 1.49 -5.28
C GLU A 97 -6.60 2.49 -4.76
N HIS A 98 -7.82 2.04 -4.47
CA HIS A 98 -8.88 2.89 -3.90
C HIS A 98 -8.89 2.89 -2.36
N ILE A 99 -8.21 1.94 -1.73
CA ILE A 99 -8.16 1.79 -0.27
C ILE A 99 -7.48 2.98 0.42
N PRO A 100 -6.37 3.55 -0.10
CA PRO A 100 -5.73 4.74 0.47
C PRO A 100 -6.73 5.89 0.70
N TYR A 101 -7.56 6.14 -0.32
CA TYR A 101 -8.59 7.16 -0.26
C TYR A 101 -9.73 6.84 0.71
N ASN A 102 -10.11 5.58 0.85
CA ASN A 102 -11.17 5.21 1.78
C ASN A 102 -10.72 5.15 3.24
N VAL A 103 -9.46 4.80 3.50
CA VAL A 103 -8.96 4.55 4.87
C VAL A 103 -8.17 5.73 5.42
N PHE A 104 -7.29 6.36 4.64
CA PHE A 104 -6.34 7.34 5.19
C PHE A 104 -6.68 8.78 4.82
N PHE A 105 -7.30 9.03 3.66
CA PHE A 105 -7.71 10.38 3.28
C PHE A 105 -8.61 11.05 4.32
N PRO A 106 -9.64 10.38 4.91
CA PRO A 106 -10.51 11.02 5.90
C PRO A 106 -9.81 11.36 7.22
N MET A 107 -8.69 10.71 7.53
CA MET A 107 -7.90 11.00 8.74
C MET A 107 -7.33 12.43 8.74
N ARG A 108 -7.26 13.10 7.58
CA ARG A 108 -6.88 14.53 7.45
C ARG A 108 -7.76 15.46 8.28
N HIS A 109 -8.99 15.05 8.62
CA HIS A 109 -9.91 15.80 9.45
C HIS A 109 -9.55 15.77 10.95
N ASP A 110 -8.72 14.82 11.41
CA ASP A 110 -8.28 14.69 12.80
C ASP A 110 -6.79 14.33 12.90
N LEU A 111 -5.91 15.29 12.65
CA LEU A 111 -4.46 15.09 12.68
C LEU A 111 -3.94 14.70 14.07
N ASP A 112 -4.56 15.18 15.14
CA ASP A 112 -4.21 14.82 16.51
C ASP A 112 -4.60 13.36 16.82
N GLY A 113 -5.80 12.93 16.41
CA GLY A 113 -6.19 11.52 16.49
C GLY A 113 -5.32 10.61 15.63
N THR A 114 -4.89 11.10 14.48
CA THR A 114 -3.96 10.40 13.61
C THR A 114 -2.59 10.24 14.27
N ALA A 115 -2.05 11.28 14.92
CA ALA A 115 -0.81 11.17 15.69
C ALA A 115 -0.92 10.09 16.78
N ARG A 116 -2.02 10.10 17.56
CA ARG A 116 -2.29 9.07 18.58
C ARG A 116 -2.35 7.68 17.97
N LEU A 117 -3.07 7.50 16.87
CA LEU A 117 -3.19 6.21 16.16
C LEU A 117 -1.82 5.66 15.78
N PHE A 118 -0.97 6.48 15.15
CA PHE A 118 0.33 5.99 14.69
C PHE A 118 1.31 5.78 15.84
N ASN A 119 1.31 6.58 16.92
CA ASN A 119 2.08 6.24 18.14
C ASN A 119 1.68 4.88 18.71
N ARG A 120 0.38 4.55 18.69
CA ARG A 120 -0.12 3.23 19.12
C ARG A 120 0.34 2.10 18.21
N ILE A 121 0.33 2.30 16.88
CA ILE A 121 0.82 1.31 15.90
C ILE A 121 2.33 1.09 16.05
N LEU A 122 3.09 2.16 16.26
CA LEU A 122 4.54 2.11 16.42
C LEU A 122 4.95 1.47 17.76
N GLY A 123 4.13 1.68 18.80
CA GLY A 123 4.35 1.21 20.17
C GLY A 123 5.17 2.17 21.02
N GLU A 124 5.30 3.43 20.59
CA GLU A 124 6.11 4.47 21.22
C GLU A 124 5.56 5.87 20.93
N GLU A 125 5.76 6.82 21.87
CA GLU A 125 5.34 8.22 21.72
C GLU A 125 6.37 9.01 20.92
N ARG A 126 6.46 8.70 19.62
CA ARG A 126 7.46 9.27 18.70
C ARG A 126 6.94 10.45 17.89
N ILE A 127 5.65 10.46 17.57
CA ILE A 127 5.00 11.47 16.75
C ILE A 127 4.43 12.55 17.65
N ALA A 128 4.89 13.80 17.48
CA ALA A 128 4.31 14.94 18.18
C ALA A 128 3.06 15.46 17.45
N THR A 129 3.19 15.72 16.15
CA THR A 129 2.08 16.22 15.32
C THR A 129 2.19 15.66 13.90
N ILE A 130 1.06 15.32 13.30
CA ILE A 130 0.98 15.03 11.87
C ILE A 130 0.94 16.34 11.10
N SER A 131 1.80 16.48 10.08
CA SER A 131 1.84 17.67 9.22
C SER A 131 1.04 17.46 7.94
N GLN A 132 1.13 16.27 7.34
CA GLN A 132 0.40 15.95 6.11
C GLN A 132 0.18 14.44 5.94
N ILE A 133 -0.86 14.12 5.19
CA ILE A 133 -1.18 12.77 4.73
C ILE A 133 -1.35 12.87 3.21
N LEU A 134 -0.47 12.26 2.42
CA LEU A 134 -0.50 12.26 0.96
C LEU A 134 -0.87 10.87 0.45
N VAL A 135 -1.69 10.80 -0.59
CA VAL A 135 -2.03 9.55 -1.28
C VAL A 135 -1.27 9.52 -2.60
N GLU A 136 -0.69 8.37 -2.97
CA GLU A 136 0.18 8.19 -4.15
C GLU A 136 1.41 9.14 -4.16
N HIS A 137 2.20 9.12 -3.08
CA HIS A 137 3.38 9.99 -2.97
C HIS A 137 4.66 9.32 -3.49
N ASN A 138 5.31 9.96 -4.47
CA ASN A 138 6.61 9.53 -5.01
C ASN A 138 7.68 10.61 -4.74
N PRO A 139 8.63 10.37 -3.82
CA PRO A 139 9.72 11.31 -3.52
C PRO A 139 10.92 11.19 -4.48
N GLY A 140 10.83 10.35 -5.52
CA GLY A 140 11.81 10.25 -6.63
C GLY A 140 13.13 9.55 -6.32
N GLY A 141 13.38 9.14 -5.07
CA GLY A 141 14.71 8.67 -4.62
C GLY A 141 15.21 7.38 -5.26
N LEU A 142 14.34 6.55 -5.85
CA LEU A 142 14.72 5.30 -6.55
C LEU A 142 14.74 5.42 -8.08
N LYS A 143 14.22 6.51 -8.66
CA LYS A 143 14.18 6.77 -10.12
C LYS A 143 13.50 5.66 -10.96
N ASP A 144 12.66 4.85 -10.34
CA ASP A 144 11.94 3.72 -10.95
C ASP A 144 10.41 3.95 -10.99
N GLY A 145 9.93 5.07 -10.45
CA GLY A 145 8.52 5.42 -10.37
C GLY A 145 7.78 4.81 -9.17
N THR A 146 8.48 4.20 -8.21
CA THR A 146 7.86 3.71 -6.97
C THR A 146 7.27 4.86 -6.17
N SER A 147 6.06 4.67 -5.68
CA SER A 147 5.34 5.58 -4.79
C SER A 147 4.85 4.83 -3.58
N PHE A 148 4.73 5.51 -2.44
CA PHE A 148 3.92 5.00 -1.35
C PHE A 148 2.44 5.13 -1.71
N ASP A 149 1.63 4.12 -1.35
CA ASP A 149 0.18 4.23 -1.45
C ASP A 149 -0.34 5.38 -0.58
N VAL A 150 0.22 5.52 0.63
CA VAL A 150 0.05 6.68 1.52
C VAL A 150 1.37 7.08 2.14
N TYR A 151 1.64 8.37 2.19
CA TYR A 151 2.76 8.95 2.93
C TYR A 151 2.24 9.86 4.03
N ILE A 152 2.73 9.69 5.25
CA ILE A 152 2.42 10.55 6.39
C ILE A 152 3.70 11.25 6.81
N GLU A 153 3.72 12.57 6.74
CA GLU A 153 4.80 13.39 7.30
C GLU A 153 4.39 13.87 8.68
N TYR A 154 5.35 13.88 9.59
CA TYR A 154 5.12 14.32 10.96
C TYR A 154 6.34 15.01 11.56
N ALA A 155 6.11 15.78 12.62
CA ALA A 155 7.17 16.31 13.46
C ALA A 155 7.51 15.28 14.56
N PRO A 156 8.76 14.78 14.63
CA PRO A 156 9.18 13.90 15.70
C PRO A 156 9.12 14.58 17.08
N MET A 157 8.94 13.78 18.13
CA MET A 157 8.97 14.28 19.49
C MET A 157 10.35 14.85 19.83
N GLY A 158 10.41 16.10 20.29
CA GLY A 158 11.67 16.78 20.61
C GLY A 158 12.51 17.21 19.40
N ALA A 159 11.94 17.18 18.19
CA ALA A 159 12.61 17.57 16.96
C ALA A 159 13.07 19.04 16.97
N ASN A 160 14.22 19.29 16.31
CA ASN A 160 14.63 20.65 15.98
C ASN A 160 13.74 21.23 14.86
N PRO A 161 13.64 22.56 14.72
CA PRO A 161 12.93 23.18 13.62
C PRO A 161 13.43 22.66 12.25
N GLY A 162 12.50 22.12 11.45
CA GLY A 162 12.78 21.58 10.13
C GLY A 162 13.13 20.09 10.07
N GLU A 163 13.29 19.41 11.22
CA GLU A 163 13.38 17.96 11.25
C GLU A 163 12.01 17.32 11.09
N LYS A 164 11.96 16.23 10.31
CA LYS A 164 10.72 15.58 9.89
C LYS A 164 10.87 14.07 9.96
N GLY A 165 9.81 13.42 10.42
CA GLY A 165 9.63 11.99 10.32
C GLY A 165 8.65 11.63 9.21
N GLY A 166 8.74 10.40 8.72
CA GLY A 166 7.85 9.89 7.68
C GLY A 166 7.34 8.48 7.98
N ILE A 167 6.11 8.20 7.58
CA ILE A 167 5.59 6.83 7.47
C ILE A 167 5.17 6.58 6.03
N GLY A 168 5.86 5.66 5.37
CA GLY A 168 5.49 5.18 4.05
C GLY A 168 4.62 3.95 4.19
N ILE A 169 3.36 4.05 3.77
CA ILE A 169 2.36 2.99 3.92
C ILE A 169 2.10 2.35 2.57
N GLU A 170 2.14 1.02 2.57
CA GLU A 170 1.67 0.18 1.48
C GLU A 170 0.40 -0.54 1.91
N VAL A 171 -0.63 -0.54 1.07
CA VAL A 171 -1.87 -1.27 1.30
C VAL A 171 -1.99 -2.46 0.38
N LYS A 172 -2.39 -3.59 0.94
CA LYS A 172 -2.62 -4.83 0.22
C LYS A 172 -4.01 -5.32 0.54
N TYR A 173 -4.70 -5.88 -0.45
CA TYR A 173 -5.97 -6.55 -0.26
C TYR A 173 -5.90 -7.99 -0.76
N THR A 174 -5.92 -8.22 -2.08
CA THR A 174 -5.85 -9.56 -2.70
C THR A 174 -4.56 -9.80 -3.48
N GLU A 175 -3.60 -8.90 -3.36
CA GLU A 175 -2.26 -8.98 -3.91
C GLU A 175 -1.43 -10.06 -3.20
N LYS A 176 -0.44 -10.58 -3.92
CA LYS A 176 0.58 -11.53 -3.45
C LYS A 176 1.89 -11.25 -4.16
N GLU A 177 2.86 -12.16 -4.04
CA GLU A 177 4.09 -12.10 -4.85
C GLU A 177 3.78 -12.06 -6.35
N TYR A 178 4.50 -11.20 -7.09
CA TYR A 178 4.50 -11.22 -8.54
C TYR A 178 5.89 -11.58 -9.07
N LEU A 179 5.89 -12.36 -10.15
CA LEU A 179 7.11 -12.74 -10.85
C LEU A 179 7.70 -11.51 -11.54
N ILE A 180 8.98 -11.25 -11.28
CA ILE A 180 9.75 -10.36 -12.14
C ILE A 180 9.92 -11.03 -13.51
N LYS A 181 9.71 -10.25 -14.58
CA LYS A 181 9.79 -10.77 -15.94
C LYS A 181 11.16 -10.43 -16.52
N HIS A 182 11.80 -11.43 -17.12
CA HIS A 182 13.08 -11.23 -17.80
C HIS A 182 12.95 -10.14 -18.89
N GLY A 183 13.93 -9.22 -18.95
CA GLY A 183 13.97 -8.14 -19.93
C GLY A 183 13.04 -6.96 -19.63
N THR A 184 12.46 -6.88 -18.43
CA THR A 184 11.86 -5.62 -17.95
C THR A 184 12.91 -4.74 -17.29
N LYS A 185 12.71 -3.42 -17.26
CA LYS A 185 13.56 -2.46 -16.54
C LYS A 185 13.89 -2.93 -15.11
N GLU A 186 12.89 -3.36 -14.34
CA GLU A 186 13.10 -3.86 -12.98
C GLU A 186 14.03 -5.09 -12.92
N TRP A 187 13.99 -5.97 -13.94
CA TRP A 187 14.89 -7.12 -14.04
C TRP A 187 16.33 -6.66 -14.28
N GLU A 188 16.52 -5.74 -15.22
CA GLU A 188 17.84 -5.21 -15.58
C GLU A 188 18.48 -4.40 -14.44
N GLU A 189 17.67 -3.79 -13.57
CA GLU A 189 18.15 -3.06 -12.40
C GLU A 189 18.40 -3.96 -11.17
N THR A 190 17.97 -5.23 -11.20
CA THR A 190 18.15 -6.18 -10.10
C THR A 190 18.99 -7.39 -10.46
N HIS A 191 19.30 -7.58 -11.74
CA HIS A 191 20.04 -8.72 -12.27
C HIS A 191 20.99 -8.29 -13.39
N ASN A 192 22.10 -9.02 -13.52
CA ASN A 192 23.00 -8.95 -14.67
C ASN A 192 23.15 -10.35 -15.31
N ALA A 193 24.16 -10.52 -16.17
CA ALA A 193 24.41 -11.80 -16.85
C ALA A 193 24.77 -12.96 -15.90
N SER A 194 25.27 -12.66 -14.71
CA SER A 194 25.79 -13.64 -13.75
C SER A 194 24.80 -13.97 -12.63
N GLY A 195 23.80 -13.12 -12.36
CA GLY A 195 22.84 -13.35 -11.29
C GLY A 195 22.14 -12.09 -10.80
N ILE A 196 21.76 -12.08 -9.52
CA ILE A 196 21.27 -10.86 -8.84
C ILE A 196 22.45 -9.90 -8.69
N HIS A 197 22.24 -8.68 -9.16
CA HIS A 197 23.16 -7.56 -9.05
C HIS A 197 22.35 -6.27 -9.04
N LEU A 198 22.42 -5.54 -7.94
CA LEU A 198 21.62 -4.32 -7.76
C LEU A 198 22.29 -3.14 -8.46
N ALA A 199 21.56 -2.48 -9.36
CA ALA A 199 21.96 -1.19 -9.88
C ALA A 199 22.00 -0.12 -8.78
N ASP A 200 22.75 0.97 -9.02
CA ASP A 200 23.04 2.03 -8.05
C ASP A 200 21.80 2.62 -7.37
N ASN A 201 20.67 2.70 -8.08
CA ASN A 201 19.42 3.22 -7.53
C ASN A 201 18.84 2.32 -6.42
N TYR A 202 19.18 1.03 -6.38
CA TYR A 202 18.80 0.12 -5.31
C TYR A 202 19.95 -0.25 -4.38
N SER A 203 21.16 -0.42 -4.90
CA SER A 203 22.33 -0.84 -4.13
C SER A 203 22.74 0.24 -3.11
N ASN A 204 22.75 1.51 -3.51
CA ASN A 204 23.15 2.61 -2.63
C ASN A 204 22.22 2.74 -1.41
N PRO A 205 20.88 2.91 -1.56
CA PRO A 205 20.01 3.01 -0.39
C PRO A 205 19.92 1.71 0.41
N SER A 206 20.13 0.53 -0.19
CA SER A 206 20.14 -0.75 0.55
C SER A 206 21.37 -0.89 1.44
N ASN A 207 22.54 -0.47 0.97
CA ASN A 207 23.79 -0.58 1.73
C ASN A 207 23.96 0.59 2.73
N ALA A 208 23.72 1.82 2.29
CA ALA A 208 24.05 3.02 3.07
C ALA A 208 23.12 3.25 4.28
N CYS A 209 21.91 2.69 4.28
CA CYS A 209 20.98 2.86 5.41
C CYS A 209 21.32 1.98 6.62
N GLY A 210 22.07 0.89 6.42
CA GLY A 210 22.39 -0.07 7.49
C GLY A 210 21.20 -0.89 8.00
N TRP A 211 20.06 -0.89 7.30
CA TRP A 211 18.83 -1.58 7.73
C TRP A 211 18.81 -3.06 7.37
N PHE A 212 19.57 -3.47 6.36
CA PHE A 212 19.59 -4.85 5.85
C PHE A 212 20.89 -5.54 6.21
N LYS A 213 20.81 -6.85 6.51
CA LYS A 213 22.01 -7.66 6.71
C LYS A 213 22.70 -7.88 5.35
N PRO A 214 24.04 -7.70 5.25
CA PRO A 214 24.75 -7.70 3.97
C PRO A 214 24.52 -8.95 3.11
N GLU A 215 24.38 -10.13 3.71
CA GLU A 215 24.19 -11.39 3.01
C GLU A 215 22.90 -11.45 2.15
N PHE A 216 21.88 -10.65 2.49
CA PHE A 216 20.59 -10.62 1.79
C PHE A 216 20.46 -9.50 0.74
N ILE A 217 21.48 -8.66 0.61
CA ILE A 217 21.57 -7.56 -0.38
C ILE A 217 22.81 -7.64 -1.28
N ALA A 218 23.72 -8.58 -1.00
CA ALA A 218 24.91 -8.85 -1.78
C ALA A 218 24.58 -9.62 -3.07
N ASP A 219 25.43 -9.45 -4.08
CA ASP A 219 25.33 -10.19 -5.34
C ASP A 219 25.20 -11.70 -5.13
N VAL A 220 24.35 -12.33 -5.95
CA VAL A 220 24.07 -13.76 -5.89
C VAL A 220 24.13 -14.35 -7.29
N PRO A 221 25.03 -15.31 -7.56
CA PRO A 221 25.10 -15.96 -8.86
C PRO A 221 23.87 -16.84 -9.12
N PHE A 222 23.48 -17.04 -10.38
CA PHE A 222 22.28 -17.81 -10.74
C PHE A 222 22.33 -19.27 -10.26
N GLU A 223 23.52 -19.83 -10.05
CA GLU A 223 23.73 -21.18 -9.57
C GLU A 223 23.33 -21.34 -8.09
N ASP A 224 23.41 -20.28 -7.29
CA ASP A 224 23.09 -20.28 -5.87
C ASP A 224 21.60 -20.08 -5.64
N LYS A 225 20.83 -21.14 -5.88
CA LYS A 225 19.36 -21.11 -5.77
C LYS A 225 18.89 -20.75 -4.37
N GLU A 226 19.62 -21.16 -3.33
CA GLU A 226 19.25 -20.88 -1.95
C GLU A 226 19.31 -19.38 -1.67
N ARG A 227 20.46 -18.74 -1.93
CA ARG A 227 20.61 -17.29 -1.74
C ARG A 227 19.72 -16.49 -2.68
N MET A 228 19.46 -16.97 -3.90
CA MET A 228 18.51 -16.29 -4.81
C MET A 228 17.10 -16.22 -4.22
N THR A 229 16.65 -17.28 -3.55
CA THR A 229 15.30 -17.33 -2.97
C THR A 229 15.17 -16.56 -1.66
N SER A 230 16.28 -16.37 -0.94
CA SER A 230 16.32 -15.61 0.31
C SER A 230 16.74 -14.14 0.13
N HIS A 231 17.23 -13.73 -1.04
CA HIS A 231 17.58 -12.34 -1.33
C HIS A 231 16.35 -11.40 -1.25
N VAL A 232 16.54 -10.14 -0.86
CA VAL A 232 15.44 -9.15 -0.74
C VAL A 232 14.69 -8.87 -2.06
N THR A 233 15.33 -9.15 -3.20
CA THR A 233 14.73 -9.02 -4.55
C THR A 233 13.90 -10.23 -4.97
N ALA A 234 13.91 -11.30 -4.19
CA ALA A 234 13.08 -12.46 -4.45
C ALA A 234 11.61 -12.04 -4.52
N ASN A 235 10.82 -12.71 -5.38
CA ASN A 235 9.44 -12.31 -5.68
C ASN A 235 8.57 -12.11 -4.44
N ARG A 236 8.85 -12.88 -3.37
CA ARG A 236 8.13 -12.79 -2.10
C ARG A 236 8.39 -11.46 -1.37
N TYR A 237 9.61 -10.94 -1.37
CA TYR A 237 9.99 -9.77 -0.54
C TYR A 237 10.11 -8.46 -1.32
N ARG A 238 10.33 -8.52 -2.64
CA ARG A 238 10.75 -7.36 -3.44
C ARG A 238 9.86 -6.12 -3.29
N GLN A 239 8.54 -6.30 -3.22
CA GLN A 239 7.62 -5.17 -3.02
C GLN A 239 7.84 -4.49 -1.67
N ILE A 240 7.97 -5.29 -0.60
CA ILE A 240 8.19 -4.81 0.76
C ILE A 240 9.54 -4.09 0.82
N TRP A 241 10.59 -4.71 0.26
CA TRP A 241 11.92 -4.13 0.19
C TRP A 241 11.97 -2.82 -0.59
N ARG A 242 11.35 -2.72 -1.78
CA ARG A 242 11.34 -1.50 -2.60
C ARG A 242 10.73 -0.31 -1.86
N ASN A 243 9.59 -0.51 -1.18
CA ASN A 243 9.00 0.54 -0.35
C ASN A 243 9.89 0.90 0.85
N HIS A 244 10.51 -0.09 1.48
CA HIS A 244 11.41 0.15 2.60
C HIS A 244 12.62 1.00 2.18
N ILE A 245 13.26 0.69 1.03
CA ILE A 245 14.40 1.46 0.53
C ILE A 245 14.00 2.80 -0.10
N LEU A 246 12.74 2.99 -0.51
CA LEU A 246 12.23 4.31 -0.89
C LEU A 246 12.29 5.25 0.32
N GLY A 247 11.88 4.80 1.50
CA GLY A 247 12.04 5.57 2.73
C GLY A 247 13.50 5.76 3.15
N ALA A 248 14.34 4.74 2.98
CA ALA A 248 15.79 4.87 3.19
C ALA A 248 16.39 5.99 2.31
N SER A 249 15.92 6.11 1.06
CA SER A 249 16.38 7.14 0.14
C SER A 249 16.04 8.56 0.62
N MET A 250 14.90 8.73 1.31
CA MET A 250 14.51 10.01 1.93
C MET A 250 15.42 10.35 3.11
N ILE A 251 15.75 9.38 3.98
CA ILE A 251 16.71 9.57 5.09
C ILE A 251 18.09 9.98 4.57
N LEU A 252 18.53 9.32 3.49
CA LEU A 252 19.83 9.55 2.88
C LEU A 252 19.88 10.83 2.01
N GLY A 253 18.76 11.53 1.82
CA GLY A 253 18.69 12.74 0.99
C GLY A 253 18.92 12.47 -0.49
N LEU A 254 18.52 11.29 -0.99
CA LEU A 254 18.68 10.87 -2.39
C LEU A 254 17.50 11.31 -3.28
N CYS A 255 16.45 11.87 -2.68
CA CYS A 255 15.27 12.39 -3.33
C CYS A 255 15.56 13.63 -4.19
N GLU A 256 14.71 13.87 -5.19
CA GLU A 256 14.85 15.03 -6.08
C GLU A 256 14.63 16.35 -5.32
N ASN A 257 13.62 16.37 -4.44
CA ASN A 257 13.35 17.49 -3.57
C ASN A 257 14.08 17.33 -2.23
N GLN A 258 14.87 18.34 -1.85
CA GLN A 258 15.59 18.33 -0.56
C GLN A 258 14.65 18.43 0.64
N ASP A 259 13.43 18.97 0.45
CA ASP A 259 12.43 19.07 1.51
C ASP A 259 11.82 17.71 1.89
N ASP A 260 12.03 16.67 1.06
CA ASP A 260 11.63 15.28 1.34
C ASP A 260 12.65 14.56 2.26
N LYS A 261 13.75 15.22 2.64
CA LYS A 261 14.73 14.62 3.53
C LYS A 261 14.14 14.41 4.93
N LEU A 262 14.35 13.20 5.47
CA LEU A 262 13.83 12.80 6.78
C LEU A 262 14.95 12.57 7.80
N THR A 263 14.60 12.68 9.08
CA THR A 263 15.43 12.24 10.20
C THR A 263 15.09 10.83 10.66
N GLU A 264 13.83 10.42 10.52
CA GLU A 264 13.36 9.08 10.86
C GLU A 264 12.24 8.62 9.92
N PHE A 265 12.13 7.30 9.75
CA PHE A 265 11.18 6.71 8.82
C PHE A 265 10.65 5.38 9.33
N THR A 266 9.38 5.07 9.02
CA THR A 266 8.83 3.71 9.16
C THR A 266 8.10 3.30 7.89
N SER A 267 8.45 2.13 7.36
CA SER A 267 7.66 1.44 6.34
C SER A 267 6.56 0.63 7.04
N LEU A 268 5.30 0.91 6.71
CA LEU A 268 4.14 0.21 7.24
C LEU A 268 3.43 -0.55 6.12
N THR A 269 3.20 -1.85 6.29
CA THR A 269 2.29 -2.58 5.40
C THR A 269 0.97 -2.89 6.08
N VAL A 270 -0.15 -2.56 5.42
CA VAL A 270 -1.51 -2.84 5.89
C VAL A 270 -2.17 -3.89 4.98
N TYR A 271 -2.74 -4.94 5.56
CA TYR A 271 -3.27 -6.08 4.81
C TYR A 271 -4.40 -6.80 5.56
N PRO A 272 -5.24 -7.63 4.92
CA PRO A 272 -6.22 -8.45 5.62
C PRO A 272 -5.53 -9.61 6.32
N LYS A 273 -5.92 -9.94 7.55
CA LYS A 273 -5.41 -11.10 8.29
C LYS A 273 -5.50 -12.41 7.49
N GLY A 274 -6.56 -12.56 6.70
CA GLY A 274 -6.76 -13.72 5.83
C GLY A 274 -5.84 -13.80 4.60
N ASN A 275 -5.10 -12.74 4.25
CA ASN A 275 -4.21 -12.78 3.10
C ASN A 275 -3.01 -13.71 3.38
N GLY A 276 -3.10 -14.92 2.83
CA GLY A 276 -2.12 -15.99 3.07
C GLY A 276 -0.67 -15.68 2.67
N HIS A 277 -0.43 -14.70 1.78
CA HIS A 277 0.95 -14.30 1.45
C HIS A 277 1.54 -13.45 2.57
N PHE A 278 0.86 -12.34 2.90
CA PHE A 278 1.37 -11.38 3.86
C PHE A 278 1.31 -11.90 5.29
N SER A 279 0.30 -12.69 5.67
CA SER A 279 0.24 -13.32 7.00
C SER A 279 1.39 -14.27 7.34
N GLU A 280 2.12 -14.79 6.35
CA GLU A 280 3.18 -15.79 6.54
C GLU A 280 4.60 -15.23 6.33
N ILE A 281 4.74 -14.05 5.69
CA ILE A 281 6.03 -13.60 5.17
C ILE A 281 6.87 -12.79 6.16
N TRP A 282 6.26 -12.21 7.18
CA TRP A 282 6.90 -11.17 7.98
C TRP A 282 8.11 -11.65 8.76
N GLY A 283 8.02 -12.79 9.45
CA GLY A 283 9.18 -13.32 10.19
C GLY A 283 10.37 -13.61 9.27
N GLU A 284 10.11 -14.07 8.03
CA GLU A 284 11.17 -14.25 7.03
C GLU A 284 11.75 -12.92 6.56
N TYR A 285 10.93 -11.88 6.37
CA TYR A 285 11.42 -10.56 5.94
C TYR A 285 12.20 -9.86 7.06
N GLU A 286 11.67 -9.85 8.28
CA GLU A 286 12.30 -9.31 9.49
C GLU A 286 13.65 -9.97 9.79
N SER A 287 13.80 -11.27 9.51
CA SER A 287 15.08 -11.96 9.69
C SER A 287 16.19 -11.40 8.79
N LYS A 288 15.87 -10.61 7.76
CA LYS A 288 16.82 -9.96 6.85
C LYS A 288 17.25 -8.58 7.31
N LEU A 289 16.59 -8.05 8.34
CA LEU A 289 16.84 -6.71 8.86
C LEU A 289 17.86 -6.76 10.01
N THR A 290 18.66 -5.70 10.12
CA THR A 290 19.49 -5.44 11.30
C THR A 290 18.60 -4.98 12.47
N PRO A 291 19.11 -4.90 13.72
CA PRO A 291 18.36 -4.29 14.81
C PRO A 291 17.87 -2.86 14.53
N ALA A 292 18.62 -2.09 13.73
CA ALA A 292 18.19 -0.77 13.29
C ALA A 292 17.06 -0.86 12.25
N GLY A 293 17.18 -1.75 11.25
CA GLY A 293 16.13 -1.94 10.24
C GLY A 293 14.81 -2.49 10.81
N LEU A 294 14.85 -3.25 11.91
CA LEU A 294 13.63 -3.69 12.60
C LEU A 294 12.83 -2.54 13.20
N GLN A 295 13.48 -1.41 13.55
CA GLN A 295 12.80 -0.23 14.09
C GLN A 295 12.12 0.60 13.00
N THR A 296 12.52 0.42 11.75
CA THR A 296 11.99 1.17 10.59
C THR A 296 10.91 0.41 9.84
N PHE A 297 10.44 -0.72 10.37
CA PHE A 297 9.47 -1.58 9.71
C PHE A 297 8.34 -2.01 10.65
N LYS A 298 7.10 -1.93 10.17
CA LYS A 298 5.91 -2.43 10.84
C LYS A 298 4.95 -3.05 9.82
N HIS A 299 4.08 -3.92 10.30
CA HIS A 299 2.94 -4.40 9.55
C HIS A 299 1.72 -4.50 10.47
N ILE A 300 0.52 -4.27 9.94
CA ILE A 300 -0.72 -4.35 10.70
C ILE A 300 -1.84 -4.92 9.83
N THR A 301 -2.79 -5.62 10.46
CA THR A 301 -3.96 -6.12 9.74
C THR A 301 -5.08 -5.08 9.71
N TYR A 302 -6.00 -5.16 8.73
CA TYR A 302 -7.21 -4.33 8.76
C TYR A 302 -8.04 -4.61 10.02
N GLU A 303 -8.08 -5.88 10.45
CA GLU A 303 -8.76 -6.36 11.64
C GLU A 303 -8.23 -5.72 12.93
N ASP A 304 -6.94 -5.35 12.97
CA ASP A 304 -6.33 -4.64 14.10
C ASP A 304 -6.35 -3.11 13.92
N LEU A 305 -6.19 -2.63 12.69
CA LEU A 305 -6.14 -1.20 12.37
C LEU A 305 -7.49 -0.51 12.65
N PHE A 306 -8.60 -1.09 12.18
CA PHE A 306 -9.90 -0.42 12.28
C PHE A 306 -10.37 -0.21 13.73
N PRO A 307 -10.24 -1.19 14.65
CA PRO A 307 -10.49 -0.93 16.08
C PRO A 307 -9.61 0.19 16.63
N LEU A 308 -8.31 0.22 16.32
CA LEU A 308 -7.41 1.30 16.77
C LEU A 308 -7.83 2.67 16.23
N MET A 309 -8.29 2.73 14.97
CA MET A 309 -8.85 3.97 14.40
C MET A 309 -10.06 4.45 15.20
N GLN A 310 -11.00 3.57 15.54
CA GLN A 310 -12.17 3.91 16.33
C GLN A 310 -11.80 4.41 17.75
N GLU A 311 -10.74 3.86 18.34
CA GLU A 311 -10.25 4.29 19.66
C GLU A 311 -9.53 5.63 19.63
N CYS A 312 -8.78 5.92 18.57
CA CYS A 312 -7.87 7.06 18.52
C CYS A 312 -8.47 8.31 17.88
N LEU A 313 -9.36 8.14 16.89
CA LEU A 313 -9.96 9.23 16.13
C LEU A 313 -11.18 9.80 16.85
N ASN A 314 -11.44 11.10 16.66
CA ASN A 314 -12.49 11.82 17.35
C ASN A 314 -13.67 12.17 16.44
N GLU A 315 -14.88 11.77 16.83
CA GLU A 315 -16.13 12.06 16.12
C GLU A 315 -16.44 13.57 16.00
N ALA A 316 -15.91 14.39 16.92
CA ALA A 316 -16.04 15.85 16.84
C ALA A 316 -15.26 16.45 15.65
N ASN A 317 -14.21 15.76 15.21
CA ASN A 317 -13.31 16.20 14.14
C ASN A 317 -13.62 15.49 12.82
N ILE A 318 -14.00 14.20 12.87
CA ILE A 318 -14.33 13.40 11.68
C ILE A 318 -15.86 13.23 11.57
N PRO A 319 -16.52 13.92 10.61
CA PRO A 319 -17.94 13.74 10.38
C PRO A 319 -18.27 12.30 9.99
N ASN A 320 -19.35 11.75 10.56
CA ASN A 320 -19.81 10.38 10.29
C ASN A 320 -18.75 9.30 10.62
N LEU A 321 -17.93 9.51 11.65
CA LEU A 321 -16.87 8.57 12.04
C LEU A 321 -17.42 7.15 12.20
N ASN A 322 -18.54 6.97 12.91
CA ASN A 322 -19.09 5.62 13.16
C ASN A 322 -19.60 4.96 11.87
N GLU A 323 -20.32 5.69 11.01
CA GLU A 323 -20.79 5.18 9.73
C GLU A 323 -19.65 4.86 8.77
N TRP A 324 -18.57 5.66 8.83
CA TRP A 324 -17.34 5.40 8.08
C TRP A 324 -16.66 4.12 8.57
N MET A 325 -16.53 3.93 9.89
CA MET A 325 -15.98 2.70 10.47
C MET A 325 -16.83 1.47 10.14
N ASP A 326 -18.15 1.59 10.16
CA ASP A 326 -19.08 0.56 9.71
C ASP A 326 -18.92 0.24 8.22
N TYR A 327 -18.73 1.25 7.38
CA TYR A 327 -18.41 1.08 5.97
C TYR A 327 -17.10 0.30 5.79
N LEU A 328 -16.01 0.71 6.45
CA LEU A 328 -14.71 0.05 6.34
C LEU A 328 -14.79 -1.43 6.74
N ASN A 329 -15.51 -1.73 7.84
CA ASN A 329 -15.72 -3.10 8.30
C ASN A 329 -16.52 -3.93 7.29
N ARG A 330 -17.64 -3.42 6.77
CA ARG A 330 -18.44 -4.13 5.76
C ARG A 330 -17.71 -4.30 4.43
N ARG A 331 -16.81 -3.38 4.10
CA ARG A 331 -16.11 -3.29 2.82
C ARG A 331 -14.85 -4.16 2.75
N TYR A 332 -14.06 -4.20 3.83
CA TYR A 332 -12.71 -4.77 3.79
C TYR A 332 -12.51 -5.96 4.73
N ILE A 333 -13.33 -6.14 5.76
CA ILE A 333 -13.22 -7.28 6.67
C ILE A 333 -14.00 -8.47 6.11
N ILE A 334 -13.27 -9.55 5.83
CA ILE A 334 -13.83 -10.80 5.33
C ILE A 334 -14.16 -11.68 6.53
N LYS A 335 -15.46 -11.97 6.70
CA LYS A 335 -15.99 -12.80 7.79
C LYS A 335 -15.85 -14.29 7.52
#